data_AF-A0A5B0MW47-F1
#
_entry.id   AF-A0A5B0MW47-F1
#
_cell.length_a   1.000
_cell.length_b   1.000
_cell.length_c   1.000
_cell.angle_alpha   90.00
_cell.angle_beta   90.00
_cell.angle_gamma   90.00
#
_symmetry.space_group_name_H-M   'P 1'
#
loop_
_entity.id
_entity.type
_entity.pdbx_description
1 polymer ?
#
loop_
_entity_poly.entity_id
_entity_poly.type
_entity_poly.pdbx_seq_one_letter_code
_entity_poly.pdbx_strand_id
1 'polypeptide(L)'
;MNRLGGKSNTGEGGEDASRSLIMPNGDTMRSAIKQVSSGWFGVTSNYLANSDELQIKMAQAAKPGKGGELPGHKVSELIAKTRHLTAGVGLISPPLHHDIYLIKDLKQLIDKRKPTPLAHAKLHARHRLACGPARQQSLNAYVYICV
;
A
#
# COMPACT_ATOMS: atom_id res chain seq x y z
N MET A 1 -1.87 17.55 3.44
CA MET A 1 -2.68 16.62 4.26
C MET A 1 -2.27 16.68 5.73
N ASN A 2 -1.00 16.44 6.08
CA ASN A 2 -0.52 16.44 7.47
C ASN A 2 -0.89 17.72 8.25
N ARG A 3 -0.60 18.92 7.71
CA ARG A 3 -0.99 20.20 8.31
C ARG A 3 -2.50 20.41 8.46
N LEU A 4 -3.30 19.73 7.63
CA LEU A 4 -4.76 19.85 7.60
C LEU A 4 -5.44 18.80 8.48
N GLY A 5 -4.68 17.96 9.21
CA GLY A 5 -5.22 16.83 9.98
C GLY A 5 -5.77 15.68 9.12
N GLY A 6 -5.60 15.74 7.79
CA GLY A 6 -6.02 14.70 6.87
C GLY A 6 -4.92 13.67 6.60
N LYS A 7 -5.27 12.56 5.95
CA LYS A 7 -4.33 11.48 5.60
C LYS A 7 -3.95 11.50 4.12
N SER A 8 -2.66 11.40 3.81
CA SER A 8 -2.15 11.12 2.46
C SER A 8 -1.74 9.65 2.34
N ASN A 9 -1.73 9.15 1.10
CA ASN A 9 -1.34 7.78 0.76
C ASN A 9 -0.09 7.80 -0.12
N THR A 10 0.84 6.88 0.13
CA THR A 10 2.09 6.70 -0.64
C THR A 10 1.88 6.19 -2.06
N GLY A 11 0.79 5.47 -2.31
CA GLY A 11 0.64 4.64 -3.50
C GLY A 11 1.62 3.46 -3.50
N GLU A 12 1.81 2.86 -4.66
CA GLU A 12 2.52 1.56 -4.84
C GLU A 12 4.05 1.68 -4.91
N GLY A 13 4.57 2.90 -4.84
CA GLY A 13 5.96 3.19 -5.20
C GLY A 13 6.96 3.16 -4.04
N GLY A 14 6.50 2.86 -2.82
CA GLY A 14 7.28 3.07 -1.61
C GLY A 14 7.33 4.54 -1.18
N GLU A 15 8.10 4.82 -0.14
CA GLU A 15 8.37 6.19 0.34
C GLU A 15 9.82 6.28 0.84
N ASP A 16 10.52 7.34 0.47
CA ASP A 16 11.87 7.60 0.99
C ASP A 16 11.82 7.83 2.51
N ALA A 17 12.69 7.12 3.24
CA ALA A 17 12.76 7.18 4.70
C ALA A 17 13.01 8.59 5.26
N SER A 18 13.72 9.44 4.52
CA SER A 18 13.98 10.83 4.90
C SER A 18 12.70 11.65 5.06
N ARG A 19 11.60 11.26 4.41
CA ARG A 19 10.31 11.96 4.53
C ARG A 19 9.68 11.83 5.91
N SER A 20 10.08 10.82 6.69
CA SER A 20 9.66 10.65 8.09
C SER A 20 10.35 11.62 9.04
N LEU A 21 11.43 12.29 8.62
CA LEU A 21 12.12 13.26 9.47
C LEU A 21 11.25 14.50 9.69
N ILE A 22 11.32 15.02 10.91
CA ILE A 22 10.68 16.28 11.28
C ILE A 22 11.56 17.40 10.73
N MET A 23 10.96 18.27 9.92
CA MET A 23 11.60 19.45 9.35
C MET A 23 11.74 20.53 10.43
N PRO A 24 12.62 21.54 10.25
CA PRO A 24 12.84 22.59 11.24
C PRO A 24 11.59 23.38 11.66
N ASN A 25 10.57 23.40 10.81
CA ASN A 25 9.28 24.03 11.08
C ASN A 25 8.28 23.14 11.84
N GLY A 26 8.70 21.94 12.28
CA GLY A 26 7.87 20.96 12.98
C GLY A 26 7.02 20.06 12.07
N ASP A 27 7.06 20.25 10.75
CA ASP A 27 6.28 19.43 9.82
C ASP A 27 6.98 18.13 9.45
N THR A 28 6.20 17.18 8.93
CA THR A 28 6.71 15.95 8.31
C THR A 28 6.12 15.78 6.91
N MET A 29 6.93 15.21 6.00
CA MET A 29 6.49 14.85 4.64
C MET A 29 5.99 13.39 4.57
N ARG A 30 5.98 12.67 5.69
CA ARG A 30 5.51 11.28 5.81
C ARG A 30 4.06 11.16 5.38
N SER A 31 3.73 10.17 4.57
CA SER A 31 2.33 9.83 4.32
C SER A 31 1.78 8.96 5.45
N ALA A 32 0.61 9.31 5.98
CA ALA A 32 -0.04 8.56 7.06
C ALA A 32 -0.46 7.13 6.63
N ILE A 33 -0.93 6.99 5.38
CA ILE A 33 -1.33 5.71 4.80
C ILE A 33 -0.19 5.15 3.96
N LYS A 34 0.25 3.93 4.27
CA LYS A 34 1.24 3.18 3.49
C LYS A 34 0.55 2.11 2.68
N GLN A 35 0.76 2.07 1.38
CA GLN A 35 0.14 1.06 0.52
C GLN A 35 1.12 -0.07 0.21
N VAL A 36 0.62 -1.30 0.24
CA VAL A 36 1.30 -2.52 -0.16
C VAL A 36 0.58 -3.10 -1.37
N SER A 37 1.32 -3.27 -2.46
CA SER A 37 0.83 -3.87 -3.70
C SER A 37 1.59 -5.15 -4.01
N SER A 38 1.12 -5.91 -4.99
CA SER A 38 1.70 -7.18 -5.42
C SER A 38 3.18 -7.11 -5.79
N GLY A 39 3.67 -5.94 -6.21
CA GLY A 39 5.08 -5.73 -6.57
C GLY A 39 5.99 -5.46 -5.38
N TRP A 40 5.45 -5.23 -4.18
CA TRP A 40 6.20 -4.95 -2.94
C TRP A 40 7.27 -3.85 -3.04
N PHE A 41 7.18 -2.97 -4.05
CA PHE A 41 8.20 -1.96 -4.31
C PHE A 41 8.36 -0.99 -3.14
N GLY A 42 9.60 -0.86 -2.63
CA GLY A 42 9.95 0.04 -1.55
C GLY A 42 9.30 -0.29 -0.19
N VAL A 43 8.75 -1.50 -0.02
CA VAL A 43 8.18 -1.94 1.25
C VAL A 43 9.30 -2.50 2.14
N THR A 44 9.72 -1.69 3.11
CA THR A 44 10.75 -2.04 4.11
C THR A 44 10.16 -2.06 5.51
N SER A 45 10.89 -2.62 6.49
CA SER A 45 10.49 -2.56 7.91
C SER A 45 10.29 -1.13 8.39
N ASN A 46 11.18 -0.20 7.98
CA ASN A 46 11.05 1.21 8.33
C ASN A 46 9.82 1.85 7.67
N TYR A 47 9.53 1.51 6.41
CA TYR A 47 8.33 1.97 5.72
C TYR A 47 7.05 1.55 6.45
N LEU A 48 6.97 0.27 6.86
CA LEU A 48 5.84 -0.24 7.64
C LEU A 48 5.76 0.41 9.02
N ALA A 49 6.87 0.50 9.76
CA ALA A 49 6.92 1.12 11.09
C ALA A 49 6.40 2.56 11.11
N ASN A 50 6.56 3.28 10.00
CA ASN A 50 6.12 4.65 9.81
C ASN A 50 4.69 4.76 9.21
N SER A 51 3.83 3.74 9.37
CA SER A 51 2.42 3.78 8.92
C SER A 51 1.46 3.99 10.08
N ASP A 52 0.48 4.87 9.91
CA ASP A 52 -0.69 4.93 10.80
C ASP A 52 -1.79 3.98 10.30
N GLU A 53 -1.84 3.80 8.98
CA GLU A 53 -2.75 2.90 8.30
C GLU A 53 -2.01 2.17 7.17
N LEU A 54 -2.17 0.85 7.13
CA LEU A 54 -1.63 -0.01 6.09
C LEU A 54 -2.74 -0.37 5.10
N GLN A 55 -2.56 -0.01 3.84
CA GLN A 55 -3.51 -0.32 2.78
C GLN A 55 -2.99 -1.46 1.90
N ILE A 56 -3.73 -2.56 1.82
CA ILE A 56 -3.42 -3.69 0.92
C ILE A 56 -4.19 -3.50 -0.38
N LYS A 57 -3.49 -3.23 -1.47
CA LYS A 57 -4.07 -3.03 -2.81
C LYS A 57 -4.29 -4.37 -3.49
N MET A 58 -5.53 -4.85 -3.53
CA MET A 58 -5.90 -6.10 -4.22
C MET A 58 -6.11 -5.92 -5.72
N ALA A 59 -6.64 -4.76 -6.13
CA ALA A 59 -6.96 -4.50 -7.53
C ALA A 59 -6.84 -3.01 -7.87
N GLN A 60 -6.70 -2.72 -9.16
CA GLN A 60 -6.73 -1.36 -9.70
C GLN A 60 -7.98 -1.14 -10.54
N ALA A 61 -8.67 -0.03 -10.31
CA ALA A 61 -9.86 0.34 -11.08
C ALA A 61 -9.52 0.63 -12.56
N ALA A 62 -8.44 1.36 -12.81
CA ALA A 62 -8.04 1.78 -14.15
C ALA A 62 -7.60 0.63 -15.06
N LYS A 63 -7.00 -0.43 -14.49
CA LYS A 63 -6.48 -1.60 -15.24
C LYS A 63 -6.85 -2.89 -14.50
N PRO A 64 -8.08 -3.39 -14.65
CA PRO A 64 -8.52 -4.61 -13.98
C PRO A 64 -7.71 -5.83 -14.44
N GLY A 65 -7.28 -6.68 -13.49
CA GLY A 65 -6.54 -7.91 -13.81
C GLY A 65 -5.08 -7.70 -14.23
N LYS A 66 -4.55 -6.47 -14.13
CA LYS A 66 -3.13 -6.15 -14.34
C LYS A 66 -2.56 -5.49 -13.09
N GLY A 67 -1.25 -5.63 -12.89
CA GLY A 67 -0.54 -4.87 -11.89
C GLY A 67 -0.30 -3.42 -12.29
N GLY A 68 0.28 -2.66 -11.37
CA GLY A 68 0.80 -1.32 -11.63
C GLY A 68 1.95 -1.37 -12.64
N GLU A 69 2.08 -0.30 -13.41
CA GLU A 69 3.07 -0.18 -14.48
C GLU A 69 3.77 1.17 -14.38
N LEU A 70 5.11 1.16 -14.41
CA LEU A 70 5.92 2.36 -14.53
C LEU A 70 6.93 2.18 -15.68
N PRO A 71 6.79 2.92 -16.79
CA PRO A 71 7.74 2.87 -17.89
C PRO A 71 9.16 3.23 -17.45
N GLY A 72 10.17 2.55 -18.01
CA GLY A 72 11.57 2.68 -17.59
C GLY A 72 12.15 4.09 -17.71
N HIS A 73 11.78 4.83 -18.75
CA HIS A 73 12.20 6.24 -18.92
C HIS A 73 11.69 7.18 -17.83
N LYS A 74 10.68 6.75 -17.03
CA LYS A 74 10.19 7.48 -15.84
C LYS A 74 10.85 7.01 -14.55
N VAL A 75 11.70 5.97 -14.60
CA VAL A 75 12.40 5.41 -13.45
C VAL A 75 13.74 6.13 -13.30
N SER A 76 13.69 7.31 -12.68
CA SER A 76 14.88 8.06 -12.29
C SER A 76 15.67 7.32 -11.20
N GLU A 77 16.91 7.74 -10.93
CA GLU A 77 17.74 7.17 -9.87
C GLU A 77 17.07 7.22 -8.50
N LEU A 78 16.35 8.31 -8.20
CA LEU A 78 15.61 8.45 -6.93
C LEU A 78 14.47 7.44 -6.83
N ILE A 79 13.73 7.20 -7.92
CA ILE A 79 12.66 6.21 -7.96
C ILE A 79 13.24 4.80 -7.84
N ALA A 80 14.32 4.53 -8.56
CA ALA A 80 15.04 3.26 -8.52
C ALA A 80 15.53 2.96 -7.10
N LYS A 81 16.17 3.93 -6.44
CA LYS A 81 16.61 3.84 -5.04
C LYS A 81 15.45 3.58 -4.09
N THR A 82 14.36 4.34 -4.22
CA THR A 82 13.17 4.18 -3.34
C THR A 82 12.53 2.80 -3.49
N ARG A 83 12.59 2.21 -4.68
CA ARG A 83 11.98 0.90 -4.96
C ARG A 83 12.95 -0.27 -4.82
N HIS A 84 14.23 0.00 -4.59
CA HIS A 84 15.33 -0.99 -4.57
C HIS A 84 15.53 -1.69 -5.92
N LEU A 85 15.58 -0.89 -7.00
CA LEU A 85 15.64 -1.35 -8.39
C LEU A 85 16.72 -0.60 -9.17
N THR A 86 16.90 -0.99 -10.43
CA THR A 86 17.83 -0.35 -11.37
C THR A 86 17.15 0.82 -12.09
N ALA A 87 17.84 1.96 -12.21
CA ALA A 87 17.35 3.11 -12.95
C ALA A 87 17.17 2.80 -14.44
N GLY A 88 16.16 3.42 -15.07
CA GLY A 88 15.86 3.22 -16.49
C GLY A 88 15.12 1.91 -16.83
N VAL A 89 14.98 0.97 -15.90
CA VAL A 89 14.30 -0.31 -16.14
C VAL A 89 12.80 -0.18 -15.86
N GLY A 90 11.97 -0.58 -16.83
CA GLY A 90 10.51 -0.55 -16.69
C GLY A 90 10.00 -1.55 -15.66
N LEU A 91 8.95 -1.17 -14.94
CA LEU A 91 8.41 -1.93 -13.82
C LEU A 91 6.97 -2.33 -14.11
N ILE A 92 6.69 -3.63 -14.00
CA ILE A 92 5.35 -4.19 -14.10
C ILE A 92 5.17 -5.05 -12.86
N SER A 93 4.19 -4.71 -12.01
CA SER A 93 3.87 -5.57 -10.87
C SER A 93 3.00 -6.76 -11.30
N PRO A 94 3.07 -7.89 -10.59
CA PRO A 94 2.17 -9.01 -10.82
C PRO A 94 0.70 -8.59 -10.65
N PRO A 95 -0.25 -9.22 -11.34
CA PRO A 95 -1.67 -8.87 -11.23
C PRO A 95 -2.29 -9.24 -9.87
N LEU A 96 -1.76 -10.27 -9.20
CA LEU A 96 -2.22 -10.76 -7.91
C LEU A 96 -1.07 -10.75 -6.90
N HIS A 97 -1.40 -10.65 -5.62
CA HIS A 97 -0.42 -10.83 -4.54
C HIS A 97 -0.02 -12.30 -4.47
N HIS A 98 1.28 -12.58 -4.59
CA HIS A 98 1.81 -13.94 -4.48
C HIS A 98 1.69 -14.50 -3.05
N ASP A 99 1.42 -13.65 -2.07
CA ASP A 99 1.22 -14.01 -0.66
C ASP A 99 -0.26 -14.21 -0.28
N ILE A 100 -1.20 -13.95 -1.20
CA ILE A 100 -2.64 -13.96 -0.90
C ILE A 100 -3.37 -14.80 -1.94
N TYR A 101 -3.58 -16.09 -1.63
CA TYR A 101 -4.40 -16.98 -2.45
C TYR A 101 -5.78 -17.22 -1.82
N LEU A 102 -5.86 -17.19 -0.49
CA LEU A 102 -7.09 -17.41 0.28
C LEU A 102 -7.32 -16.26 1.27
N ILE A 103 -8.57 -16.13 1.74
CA ILE A 103 -8.93 -15.12 2.76
C ILE A 103 -8.12 -15.27 4.06
N LYS A 104 -7.71 -16.50 4.39
CA LYS A 104 -6.85 -16.78 5.55
C LYS A 104 -5.45 -16.21 5.38
N ASP A 105 -4.93 -16.15 4.15
CA ASP A 105 -3.61 -15.61 3.86
C ASP A 105 -3.62 -14.08 4.00
N LEU A 106 -4.71 -13.44 3.60
CA LEU A 106 -4.91 -12.00 3.83
C LEU A 106 -4.87 -11.69 5.34
N LYS A 107 -5.53 -12.49 6.17
CA LYS A 107 -5.47 -12.34 7.63
C LYS A 107 -4.02 -12.49 8.12
N GLN A 108 -3.33 -13.55 7.71
CA GLN A 108 -1.95 -13.78 8.12
C GLN A 108 -1.01 -12.65 7.69
N LEU A 109 -1.19 -12.12 6.49
CA LEU A 109 -0.40 -10.99 5.99
C LEU A 109 -0.65 -9.73 6.82
N ILE A 110 -1.90 -9.44 7.18
CA ILE A 110 -2.22 -8.33 8.09
C ILE A 110 -1.55 -8.53 9.44
N ASP A 111 -1.68 -9.71 10.04
CA ASP A 111 -1.16 -10.00 11.38
C ASP A 111 0.38 -9.94 11.42
N LYS A 112 1.06 -10.41 10.37
CA LYS A 112 2.54 -10.37 10.27
C LYS A 112 3.12 -9.01 9.93
N ARG A 113 2.35 -8.15 9.24
CA ARG A 113 2.86 -6.89 8.66
C ARG A 113 2.35 -5.63 9.34
N LYS A 114 1.42 -5.76 10.29
CA LYS A 114 1.05 -4.65 11.17
C LYS A 114 2.28 -4.25 11.99
N PRO A 115 2.78 -3.01 11.83
CA PRO A 115 3.97 -2.56 12.56
C PRO A 115 3.68 -2.41 14.05
N THR A 116 2.43 -2.05 14.39
CA THR A 116 1.99 -1.79 15.76
C THR A 116 0.52 -2.23 15.91
N PRO A 117 0.07 -2.58 17.12
CA PRO A 117 -1.34 -2.88 17.39
C PRO A 117 -2.30 -1.73 17.05
N LEU A 118 -1.79 -0.49 17.09
CA LEU A 118 -2.53 0.74 16.79
C LEU A 118 -2.71 1.00 15.29
N ALA A 119 -1.89 0.37 14.43
CA ALA A 119 -2.00 0.54 12.99
C ALA A 119 -3.25 -0.16 12.45
N HIS A 120 -4.07 0.59 11.72
CA HIS A 120 -5.25 0.05 11.06
C HIS A 120 -4.88 -0.58 9.71
N ALA A 121 -5.44 -1.74 9.39
CA ALA A 121 -5.29 -2.35 8.07
C ALA A 121 -6.57 -2.15 7.24
N LYS A 122 -6.42 -1.64 6.01
CA LYS A 122 -7.52 -1.40 5.07
C LYS A 122 -7.28 -2.19 3.79
N LEU A 123 -8.32 -2.89 3.32
CA LEU A 123 -8.28 -3.56 2.03
C LEU A 123 -8.78 -2.61 0.93
N HIS A 124 -8.08 -2.55 -0.20
CA HIS A 124 -8.54 -1.83 -1.40
C HIS A 124 -8.77 -2.83 -2.54
N ALA A 125 -10.04 -3.14 -2.80
CA ALA A 125 -10.47 -4.09 -3.83
C ALA A 125 -11.49 -3.46 -4.79
N ARG A 126 -11.58 -3.99 -6.01
CA ARG A 126 -12.58 -3.57 -7.01
C ARG A 126 -13.77 -4.54 -6.98
N HIS A 127 -14.97 -4.00 -7.13
CA HIS A 127 -16.22 -4.74 -7.34
C HIS A 127 -16.43 -5.12 -8.83
N ARG A 128 -16.85 -6.36 -9.11
CA ARG A 128 -17.34 -6.81 -10.43
C ARG A 128 -18.64 -7.64 -10.24
N LEU A 129 -19.73 -6.91 -10.01
CA LEU A 129 -21.19 -7.17 -10.05
C LEU A 129 -21.79 -8.59 -9.79
N ALA A 130 -22.88 -8.57 -9.01
CA ALA A 130 -23.95 -9.56 -8.74
C ALA A 130 -23.74 -10.59 -7.59
N CYS A 131 -24.16 -10.21 -6.37
CA CYS A 131 -25.05 -10.99 -5.46
C CYS A 131 -24.90 -10.58 -3.98
N GLY A 132 -25.99 -10.07 -3.39
CA GLY A 132 -26.40 -10.21 -1.97
C GLY A 132 -25.56 -9.57 -0.85
N PRO A 133 -26.18 -9.17 0.27
CA PRO A 133 -25.45 -8.67 1.44
C PRO A 133 -24.72 -9.83 2.16
N ALA A 134 -23.39 -9.87 2.08
CA ALA A 134 -22.56 -10.73 2.92
C ALA A 134 -22.05 -9.94 4.14
N ARG A 135 -22.70 -10.11 5.30
CA ARG A 135 -22.09 -9.78 6.60
C ARG A 135 -21.01 -10.82 6.89
N GLN A 136 -19.78 -10.39 7.16
CA GLN A 136 -18.88 -11.22 7.95
C GLN A 136 -18.17 -10.39 9.01
N GLN A 137 -18.73 -10.49 10.22
CA GLN A 137 -18.14 -10.11 11.49
C GLN A 137 -16.91 -10.98 11.76
N SER A 138 -15.75 -10.40 12.08
CA SER A 138 -14.72 -10.96 12.99
C SER A 138 -13.31 -10.37 12.81
N LEU A 139 -13.07 -9.46 11.87
CA LEU A 139 -11.76 -8.83 11.75
C LEU A 139 -11.87 -7.34 12.06
N ASN A 140 -11.11 -6.87 13.04
CA ASN A 140 -10.81 -5.44 13.29
C ASN A 140 -9.96 -4.84 12.13
N ALA A 141 -10.26 -5.23 10.91
CA ALA A 141 -9.83 -4.63 9.67
C ALA A 141 -11.11 -4.08 9.04
N TYR A 142 -11.20 -2.76 8.88
CA TYR A 142 -12.26 -2.17 8.08
C TYR A 142 -11.99 -2.59 6.63
N VAL A 143 -12.55 -3.73 6.24
CA VAL A 143 -12.73 -4.07 4.84
C VAL A 143 -13.83 -3.13 4.37
N TYR A 144 -13.44 -1.97 3.83
CA TYR A 144 -14.33 -1.16 3.02
C TYR A 144 -14.60 -1.94 1.72
N ILE A 145 -15.44 -2.96 1.81
CA ILE A 145 -16.25 -3.39 0.69
C ILE A 145 -17.33 -2.32 0.65
N CYS A 146 -17.16 -1.31 -0.20
CA CYS A 146 -18.31 -0.51 -0.61
C CYS A 146 -19.25 -1.51 -1.31
N VAL A 147 -20.31 -1.91 -0.59
CA VAL A 147 -21.39 -2.76 -1.09
C VAL A 147 -22.13 -2.02 -2.18
#